data_AF-A0A2W6ZT93-F1
#
_entry.id   AF-A0A2W6ZT93-F1
#
_cell.length_a   1.000
_cell.length_b   1.000
_cell.length_c   1.000
_cell.angle_alpha   90.00
_cell.angle_beta   90.00
_cell.angle_gamma   90.00
#
_symmetry.space_group_name_H-M   'P 1'
#
loop_
_entity.id
_entity.type
_entity.pdbx_description
1 polymer ?
#
loop_
_entity_poly.entity_id
_entity_poly.type
_entity_poly.pdbx_seq_one_letter_code
_entity_poly.pdbx_strand_id
1 'polypeptide(L)'
;MEFFLTSEDNDDRPIFITGNFNKWNPKDSKLELEKLDENNYYINISDELLNDEIEYKFTKGGWENVEIDKYDNITPNRKTKKEKKKTQDSVEKWRLNWGPFKQEFFPIVELVDEEFYIPQLDKKRKVWALLPYDYYDSEKSYPVLYLQDAQNLFNEGSAYGNWEIDKKLALLTEYGRGDLIVIAVEHGNDDRIKEYIFDNEDVTKNAEGKKYLRFITDTLKPWIDKNYRTKKDRENTGIGGSSLGGLISIYGGFLYPEVYSKLLIFSPSLWVEPDNDFPMIYFTNPYKIQVYLYGGRLEGSKMVGRIRLF
;
A
#
# COMPACT_ATOMS: atom_id res chain seq x y z
N MET A 1 31.11 -4.16 19.02
CA MET A 1 30.59 -5.54 19.00
C MET A 1 30.68 -6.13 17.59
N GLU A 2 31.22 -7.34 17.49
CA GLU A 2 31.40 -8.07 16.23
C GLU A 2 30.17 -8.92 15.89
N PHE A 3 29.73 -8.89 14.64
CA PHE A 3 28.65 -9.72 14.12
C PHE A 3 29.18 -10.53 12.95
N PHE A 4 29.05 -11.84 13.03
CA PHE A 4 29.41 -12.77 11.97
C PHE A 4 28.13 -13.41 11.43
N LEU A 5 27.98 -13.44 10.11
CA LEU A 5 26.81 -14.01 9.45
C LEU A 5 27.25 -15.05 8.41
N THR A 6 26.64 -16.23 8.43
CA THR A 6 26.71 -17.21 7.34
C THR A 6 25.39 -17.23 6.58
N SER A 7 25.43 -17.13 5.25
CA SER A 7 24.27 -17.14 4.35
C SER A 7 24.59 -17.97 3.10
N GLU A 8 23.77 -18.98 2.80
CA GLU A 8 24.00 -19.91 1.66
C GLU A 8 23.50 -19.36 0.32
N ASP A 9 22.61 -18.36 0.36
CA ASP A 9 21.93 -17.84 -0.82
C ASP A 9 22.72 -16.66 -1.44
N ASN A 10 23.30 -16.94 -2.62
CA ASN A 10 24.28 -16.10 -3.31
C ASN A 10 23.62 -15.28 -4.42
N ASP A 11 23.36 -14.03 -4.10
CA ASP A 11 23.07 -12.96 -5.05
C ASP A 11 23.81 -11.70 -4.60
N ASP A 12 24.02 -10.78 -5.54
CA ASP A 12 24.95 -9.64 -5.40
C ASP A 12 24.42 -8.47 -4.55
N ARG A 13 23.20 -8.58 -3.99
CA ARG A 13 22.64 -7.50 -3.17
C ARG A 13 23.41 -7.39 -1.85
N PRO A 14 23.69 -6.16 -1.38
CA PRO A 14 24.38 -5.93 -0.12
C PRO A 14 23.54 -6.42 1.08
N ILE A 15 24.20 -6.98 2.09
CA ILE A 15 23.56 -7.40 3.35
C ILE A 15 23.77 -6.33 4.40
N PHE A 16 22.71 -5.94 5.09
CA PHE A 16 22.74 -4.98 6.19
C PHE A 16 22.29 -5.65 7.48
N ILE A 17 22.85 -5.18 8.61
CA ILE A 17 22.29 -5.43 9.94
C ILE A 17 21.44 -4.23 10.35
N THR A 18 20.21 -4.50 10.76
CA THR A 18 19.18 -3.50 11.01
C THR A 18 18.55 -3.73 12.36
N GLY A 19 18.42 -2.70 13.19
CA GLY A 19 17.97 -2.90 14.57
C GLY A 19 17.60 -1.64 15.33
N ASN A 20 17.41 -1.78 16.63
CA ASN A 20 17.08 -0.65 17.51
C ASN A 20 18.15 0.47 17.50
N PHE A 21 19.42 0.12 17.29
CA PHE A 21 20.56 1.03 17.22
C PHE A 21 20.61 1.90 15.95
N ASN A 22 19.82 1.58 14.90
CA ASN A 22 19.74 2.37 13.67
C ASN A 22 18.31 2.78 13.30
N LYS A 23 17.40 2.74 14.29
CA LYS A 23 15.97 3.03 14.10
C LYS A 23 15.33 2.15 13.00
N TRP A 24 15.80 0.91 12.86
CA TRP A 24 15.30 -0.05 11.88
C TRP A 24 15.44 0.41 10.42
N ASN A 25 16.49 1.17 10.08
CA ASN A 25 16.82 1.53 8.70
C ASN A 25 17.46 0.33 7.97
N PRO A 26 16.79 -0.30 6.97
CA PRO A 26 17.25 -1.54 6.33
C PRO A 26 18.37 -1.36 5.30
N LYS A 27 18.76 -0.11 5.05
CA LYS A 27 19.67 0.31 3.97
C LYS A 27 20.70 1.33 4.50
N ASP A 28 21.02 1.26 5.78
CA ASP A 28 22.05 2.13 6.36
C ASP A 28 23.43 1.65 5.88
N SER A 29 24.07 2.44 5.00
CA SER A 29 25.37 2.09 4.43
C SER A 29 26.49 1.96 5.47
N LYS A 30 26.33 2.52 6.68
CA LYS A 30 27.28 2.31 7.78
C LYS A 30 27.16 0.93 8.43
N LEU A 31 26.08 0.21 8.12
CA LEU A 31 25.73 -1.08 8.70
C LEU A 31 25.64 -2.18 7.63
N GLU A 32 26.28 -1.95 6.49
CA GLU A 32 26.53 -2.96 5.46
C GLU A 32 27.60 -3.93 5.95
N LEU A 33 27.34 -5.23 5.81
CA LEU A 33 28.30 -6.27 6.16
C LEU A 33 29.34 -6.43 5.06
N GLU A 34 30.59 -6.53 5.46
CA GLU A 34 31.70 -6.89 4.58
C GLU A 34 31.64 -8.38 4.26
N LYS A 35 31.75 -8.74 2.96
CA LYS A 35 31.82 -10.13 2.52
C LYS A 35 33.25 -10.66 2.77
N LEU A 36 33.39 -11.68 3.60
CA LEU A 36 34.67 -12.31 3.93
C LEU A 36 35.03 -13.41 2.92
N ASP A 37 34.06 -14.24 2.54
CA ASP A 37 34.19 -15.30 1.53
C ASP A 37 32.82 -15.57 0.87
N GLU A 38 32.67 -16.67 0.13
CA GLU A 38 31.44 -16.99 -0.60
C GLU A 38 30.17 -16.88 0.26
N ASN A 39 30.19 -17.36 1.50
CA ASN A 39 29.00 -17.48 2.35
C ASN A 39 29.11 -16.72 3.68
N ASN A 40 30.29 -16.20 4.03
CA ASN A 40 30.53 -15.55 5.31
C ASN A 40 30.67 -14.02 5.18
N TYR A 41 30.06 -13.33 6.15
CA TYR A 41 29.95 -11.88 6.21
C TYR A 41 30.27 -11.39 7.62
N TYR A 42 30.73 -10.14 7.72
CA TYR A 42 31.20 -9.56 8.98
C TYR A 42 30.94 -8.07 9.08
N ILE A 43 30.67 -7.62 10.31
CA ILE A 43 30.71 -6.19 10.65
C ILE A 43 31.12 -6.03 12.11
N ASN A 44 31.89 -4.98 12.40
CA ASN A 44 32.12 -4.50 13.76
C ASN A 44 31.43 -3.16 13.96
N ILE A 45 30.49 -3.13 14.89
CA ILE A 45 29.73 -1.92 15.22
C ILE A 45 30.30 -1.31 16.50
N SER A 46 30.58 0.00 16.47
CA SER A 46 31.05 0.72 17.67
C SER A 46 30.08 0.56 18.84
N ASP A 47 30.63 0.32 20.02
CA ASP A 47 29.85 0.23 21.25
C ASP A 47 29.10 1.55 21.53
N GLU A 48 29.57 2.70 21.05
CA GLU A 48 28.85 3.98 21.20
C GLU A 48 27.50 4.00 20.46
N LEU A 49 27.36 3.23 19.37
CA LEU A 49 26.12 3.14 18.60
C LEU A 49 25.13 2.15 19.23
N LEU A 50 25.63 1.16 19.99
CA LEU A 50 24.84 0.04 20.47
C LEU A 50 24.19 0.30 21.83
N ASN A 51 22.90 0.01 21.90
CA ASN A 51 22.14 -0.17 23.13
C ASN A 51 22.67 -1.38 23.94
N ASP A 52 22.37 -1.43 25.24
CA ASP A 52 22.74 -2.58 26.09
C ASP A 52 22.02 -3.87 25.67
N GLU A 53 20.72 -3.74 25.39
CA GLU A 53 19.91 -4.77 24.73
C GLU A 53 19.81 -4.44 23.24
N ILE A 54 20.27 -5.37 22.42
CA ILE A 54 20.35 -5.20 20.96
C ILE A 54 19.29 -6.11 20.35
N GLU A 55 18.33 -5.49 19.67
CA GLU A 55 17.37 -6.21 18.82
C GLU A 55 17.69 -5.92 17.36
N TYR A 56 17.78 -6.95 16.53
CA TYR A 56 18.22 -6.82 15.16
C TYR A 56 17.65 -7.89 14.21
N LYS A 57 17.76 -7.61 12.92
CA LYS A 57 17.53 -8.50 11.79
C LYS A 57 18.56 -8.24 10.70
N PHE A 58 18.74 -9.21 9.83
CA PHE A 58 19.46 -8.99 8.59
C PHE A 58 18.50 -8.73 7.42
N THR A 59 18.91 -7.83 6.53
CA THR A 59 18.17 -7.49 5.31
C THR A 59 19.11 -7.50 4.11
N LYS A 60 18.67 -8.06 2.98
CA LYS A 60 19.49 -8.16 1.77
C LYS A 60 19.06 -7.16 0.71
N GLY A 61 19.65 -5.98 0.75
CA GLY A 61 19.26 -4.87 -0.11
C GLY A 61 17.94 -4.21 0.28
N GLY A 62 17.30 -4.56 1.40
CA GLY A 62 16.09 -3.89 1.92
C GLY A 62 15.11 -4.81 2.68
N TRP A 63 14.05 -4.23 3.24
CA TRP A 63 12.99 -4.97 3.97
C TRP A 63 12.24 -5.95 3.06
N GLU A 64 12.14 -5.63 1.78
CA GLU A 64 11.59 -6.49 0.75
C GLU A 64 12.31 -7.85 0.62
N ASN A 65 13.52 -7.96 1.17
CA ASN A 65 14.37 -9.15 1.13
C ASN A 65 14.95 -9.48 2.50
N VAL A 66 14.11 -9.42 3.53
CA VAL A 66 14.47 -9.74 4.92
C VAL A 66 14.73 -11.24 5.11
N GLU A 67 15.54 -11.59 6.11
CA GLU A 67 15.75 -12.98 6.54
C GLU A 67 14.44 -13.72 6.85
N ILE A 68 14.36 -14.97 6.41
CA ILE A 68 13.27 -15.93 6.71
C ILE A 68 13.87 -17.30 7.04
N ASP A 69 13.06 -18.19 7.61
CA ASP A 69 13.47 -19.58 7.82
C ASP A 69 13.38 -20.41 6.52
N LYS A 70 13.89 -21.64 6.55
CA LYS A 70 13.81 -22.59 5.42
C LYS A 70 12.38 -23.00 5.02
N TYR A 71 11.38 -22.68 5.83
CA TYR A 71 9.96 -22.98 5.59
C TYR A 71 9.18 -21.73 5.18
N ASP A 72 9.87 -20.66 4.76
CA ASP A 72 9.28 -19.42 4.27
C ASP A 72 8.55 -18.57 5.34
N ASN A 73 8.79 -18.85 6.62
CA ASN A 73 8.20 -18.07 7.70
C ASN A 73 9.03 -16.83 8.04
N ILE A 74 8.32 -15.78 8.42
CA ILE A 74 8.93 -14.65 9.11
C ILE A 74 9.61 -15.14 10.39
N THR A 75 10.85 -14.72 10.59
CA THR A 75 11.58 -14.99 11.83
C THR A 75 11.37 -13.85 12.83
N PRO A 76 11.36 -14.09 14.15
CA PRO A 76 11.33 -13.01 15.14
C PRO A 76 12.61 -12.16 15.06
N ASN A 77 12.59 -10.98 15.69
CA ASN A 77 13.81 -10.19 15.86
C ASN A 77 14.82 -10.99 16.69
N ARG A 78 16.07 -11.00 16.24
CA ARG A 78 17.20 -11.54 17.02
C ARG A 78 17.46 -10.62 18.19
N LYS A 79 17.89 -11.20 19.32
CA LYS A 79 18.21 -10.45 20.54
C LYS A 79 19.56 -10.87 21.07
N THR A 80 20.37 -9.89 21.47
CA THR A 80 21.65 -10.12 22.14
C THR A 80 21.94 -8.98 23.12
N LYS A 81 22.94 -9.18 23.98
CA LYS A 81 23.44 -8.15 24.88
C LYS A 81 24.79 -7.67 24.40
N LYS A 82 25.03 -6.36 24.51
CA LYS A 82 26.31 -5.73 24.15
C LYS A 82 27.51 -6.37 24.84
N GLU A 83 27.33 -6.81 26.08
CA GLU A 83 28.33 -7.54 26.89
C GLU A 83 28.87 -8.81 26.23
N LYS A 84 28.08 -9.43 25.34
CA LYS A 84 28.49 -10.64 24.62
C LYS A 84 29.66 -10.38 23.67
N LYS A 85 29.88 -9.12 23.25
CA LYS A 85 30.94 -8.63 22.36
C LYS A 85 30.99 -9.22 20.94
N LYS A 86 30.46 -10.42 20.74
CA LYS A 86 30.41 -11.14 19.47
C LYS A 86 29.11 -11.94 19.29
N THR A 87 28.56 -11.98 18.07
CA THR A 87 27.55 -12.96 17.65
C THR A 87 28.03 -13.78 16.46
N GLN A 88 27.45 -14.97 16.31
CA GLN A 88 27.55 -15.77 15.12
C GLN A 88 26.14 -16.21 14.76
N ASP A 89 25.70 -15.77 13.59
CA ASP A 89 24.35 -15.90 13.10
C ASP A 89 24.36 -16.63 11.75
N SER A 90 23.24 -17.30 11.43
CA SER A 90 23.01 -17.86 10.11
C SER A 90 21.65 -17.40 9.58
N VAL A 91 21.60 -17.08 8.28
CA VAL A 91 20.36 -16.83 7.54
C VAL A 91 20.20 -17.93 6.52
N GLU A 92 19.14 -18.73 6.67
CA GLU A 92 18.89 -19.89 5.81
C GLU A 92 18.35 -19.47 4.44
N LYS A 93 17.48 -18.45 4.41
CA LYS A 93 16.85 -17.96 3.18
C LYS A 93 16.51 -16.48 3.28
N TRP A 94 16.48 -15.81 2.13
CA TRP A 94 16.05 -14.42 2.02
C TRP A 94 14.69 -14.33 1.32
N ARG A 95 13.83 -13.41 1.76
CA ARG A 95 12.71 -12.99 0.93
C ARG A 95 13.20 -12.39 -0.38
N LEU A 96 12.37 -12.46 -1.40
CA LEU A 96 12.59 -11.79 -2.67
C LEU A 96 11.36 -10.95 -3.01
N ASN A 97 11.53 -9.62 -3.02
CA ASN A 97 10.47 -8.67 -3.34
C ASN A 97 9.16 -8.91 -2.56
N TRP A 98 9.31 -9.14 -1.24
CA TRP A 98 8.28 -9.47 -0.26
C TRP A 98 7.71 -10.89 -0.34
N GLY A 99 8.00 -11.62 -1.41
CA GLY A 99 7.65 -13.03 -1.54
C GLY A 99 8.59 -13.93 -0.73
N PRO A 100 8.17 -15.18 -0.48
CA PRO A 100 6.90 -15.78 -0.94
C PRO A 100 5.69 -15.32 -0.11
N PHE A 101 4.52 -15.32 -0.75
CA PHE A 101 3.24 -14.99 -0.11
C PHE A 101 2.51 -16.27 0.26
N LYS A 102 2.05 -16.34 1.50
CA LYS A 102 1.32 -17.49 2.05
C LYS A 102 -0.12 -17.48 1.56
N GLN A 103 -0.50 -18.52 0.82
CA GLN A 103 -1.82 -18.64 0.20
C GLN A 103 -2.94 -18.66 1.23
N GLU A 104 -2.69 -19.20 2.43
CA GLU A 104 -3.65 -19.22 3.53
C GLU A 104 -4.04 -17.82 4.05
N PHE A 105 -3.23 -16.79 3.75
CA PHE A 105 -3.52 -15.40 4.13
C PHE A 105 -4.06 -14.55 2.99
N PHE A 106 -4.25 -15.11 1.79
CA PHE A 106 -4.84 -14.36 0.69
C PHE A 106 -6.26 -13.90 1.05
N PRO A 107 -6.64 -12.68 0.63
CA PRO A 107 -7.99 -12.21 0.88
C PRO A 107 -9.00 -13.08 0.11
N ILE A 108 -10.20 -13.20 0.68
CA ILE A 108 -11.32 -13.80 -0.03
C ILE A 108 -11.81 -12.79 -1.06
N VAL A 109 -11.71 -13.14 -2.34
CA VAL A 109 -12.14 -12.28 -3.44
C VAL A 109 -13.57 -12.63 -3.83
N GLU A 110 -14.47 -11.66 -3.73
CA GLU A 110 -15.88 -11.83 -4.04
C GLU A 110 -16.33 -10.82 -5.09
N LEU A 111 -17.18 -11.28 -5.99
CA LEU A 111 -17.91 -10.42 -6.89
C LEU A 111 -19.12 -9.84 -6.13
N VAL A 112 -19.08 -8.53 -5.87
CA VAL A 112 -20.20 -7.83 -5.22
C VAL A 112 -21.41 -7.83 -6.14
N ASP A 113 -21.19 -7.41 -7.38
CA ASP A 113 -22.18 -7.46 -8.46
C ASP A 113 -21.42 -7.31 -9.79
N GLU A 114 -21.83 -8.07 -10.81
CA GLU A 114 -21.30 -7.94 -12.16
C GLU A 114 -21.81 -6.66 -12.86
N GLU A 115 -23.03 -6.26 -12.51
CA GLU A 115 -23.82 -5.23 -13.17
C GLU A 115 -24.41 -4.25 -12.15
N PHE A 116 -23.62 -3.84 -11.14
CA PHE A 116 -24.07 -2.92 -10.09
C PHE A 116 -24.65 -1.65 -10.72
N TYR A 117 -25.95 -1.41 -10.52
CA TYR A 117 -26.60 -0.24 -11.11
C TYR A 117 -26.10 1.05 -10.45
N ILE A 118 -25.71 2.02 -11.27
CA ILE A 118 -25.23 3.35 -10.88
C ILE A 118 -26.29 4.39 -11.23
N PRO A 119 -27.20 4.76 -10.31
CA PRO A 119 -28.28 5.70 -10.60
C PRO A 119 -27.78 7.09 -11.05
N GLN A 120 -26.64 7.53 -10.52
CA GLN A 120 -26.06 8.84 -10.82
C GLN A 120 -25.57 8.97 -12.27
N LEU A 121 -25.23 7.85 -12.91
CA LEU A 121 -24.71 7.77 -14.27
C LEU A 121 -25.69 7.09 -15.25
N ASP A 122 -26.71 6.42 -14.72
CA ASP A 122 -27.60 5.51 -15.46
C ASP A 122 -26.81 4.43 -16.22
N LYS A 123 -25.87 3.79 -15.51
CA LYS A 123 -24.97 2.76 -16.04
C LYS A 123 -24.88 1.58 -15.08
N LYS A 124 -24.16 0.54 -15.48
CA LYS A 124 -23.82 -0.60 -14.64
C LYS A 124 -22.32 -0.68 -14.44
N ARG A 125 -21.87 -1.22 -13.31
CA ARG A 125 -20.44 -1.44 -13.06
C ARG A 125 -20.17 -2.72 -12.30
N LYS A 126 -19.09 -3.39 -12.70
CA LYS A 126 -18.55 -4.53 -11.97
C LYS A 126 -17.83 -4.04 -10.71
N VAL A 127 -18.23 -4.59 -9.56
CA VAL A 127 -17.66 -4.24 -8.26
C VAL A 127 -17.21 -5.51 -7.55
N TRP A 128 -16.05 -5.42 -6.90
CA TRP A 128 -15.43 -6.52 -6.19
C TRP A 128 -15.20 -6.16 -4.73
N ALA A 129 -15.21 -7.16 -3.87
CA ALA A 129 -14.79 -7.06 -2.48
C ALA A 129 -13.62 -8.02 -2.24
N LEU A 130 -12.52 -7.51 -1.68
CA LEU A 130 -11.45 -8.32 -1.12
C LEU A 130 -11.61 -8.27 0.39
N LEU A 131 -11.99 -9.41 0.97
CA LEU A 131 -12.27 -9.56 2.38
C LEU A 131 -11.05 -10.18 3.09
N PRO A 132 -10.84 -9.89 4.38
CA PRO A 132 -9.86 -10.59 5.20
C PRO A 132 -10.00 -12.11 5.06
N TYR A 133 -8.87 -12.82 5.07
CA TYR A 133 -8.80 -14.29 4.87
C TYR A 133 -9.70 -15.08 5.84
N ASP A 134 -9.93 -14.54 7.05
CA ASP A 134 -10.73 -15.13 8.12
C ASP A 134 -12.12 -14.52 8.24
N TYR A 135 -12.58 -13.75 7.24
CA TYR A 135 -13.80 -12.96 7.36
C TYR A 135 -14.98 -13.81 7.83
N TYR A 136 -15.26 -14.96 7.22
CA TYR A 136 -16.40 -15.82 7.57
C TYR A 136 -16.26 -16.59 8.89
N ASP A 137 -15.05 -16.70 9.41
CA ASP A 137 -14.75 -17.38 10.69
C ASP A 137 -14.65 -16.37 11.85
N SER A 138 -14.91 -15.09 11.57
CA SER A 138 -14.71 -13.96 12.47
C SER A 138 -15.95 -13.05 12.54
N GLU A 139 -16.26 -12.59 13.75
CA GLU A 139 -17.32 -11.61 14.02
C GLU A 139 -16.82 -10.15 13.97
N LYS A 140 -15.55 -9.92 13.59
CA LYS A 140 -14.98 -8.58 13.52
C LYS A 140 -15.71 -7.72 12.48
N SER A 141 -15.71 -6.41 12.72
CA SER A 141 -16.04 -5.39 11.71
C SER A 141 -14.78 -4.67 11.27
N TYR A 142 -14.69 -4.31 10.00
CA TYR A 142 -13.43 -3.91 9.36
C TYR A 142 -13.50 -2.49 8.78
N PRO A 143 -12.38 -1.74 8.79
CA PRO A 143 -12.27 -0.54 7.96
C PRO A 143 -12.40 -0.90 6.47
N VAL A 144 -12.77 0.09 5.66
CA VAL A 144 -13.03 -0.08 4.22
C VAL A 144 -12.21 0.90 3.41
N LEU A 145 -11.52 0.39 2.39
CA LEU A 145 -10.80 1.19 1.40
C LEU A 145 -11.45 1.00 0.02
N TYR A 146 -11.94 2.09 -0.56
CA TYR A 146 -12.49 2.10 -1.92
C TYR A 146 -11.38 2.39 -2.93
N LEU A 147 -11.08 1.44 -3.81
CA LEU A 147 -10.05 1.58 -4.83
C LEU A 147 -10.62 1.62 -6.24
N GLN A 148 -10.09 2.54 -7.04
CA GLN A 148 -10.46 2.72 -8.44
C GLN A 148 -9.69 1.76 -9.36
N ASP A 149 -10.24 1.51 -10.56
CA ASP A 149 -9.61 0.72 -11.62
C ASP A 149 -9.31 -0.74 -11.22
N ALA A 150 -10.32 -1.45 -10.71
CA ALA A 150 -10.18 -2.82 -10.20
C ALA A 150 -9.44 -3.78 -11.15
N GLN A 151 -9.57 -3.58 -12.46
CA GLN A 151 -8.86 -4.37 -13.49
C GLN A 151 -7.33 -4.36 -13.31
N ASN A 152 -6.77 -3.32 -12.69
CA ASN A 152 -5.33 -3.14 -12.49
C ASN A 152 -4.87 -3.51 -11.07
N LEU A 153 -5.79 -3.85 -10.17
CA LEU A 153 -5.48 -3.99 -8.75
C LEU A 153 -5.08 -5.41 -8.36
N PHE A 154 -5.79 -6.39 -8.90
CA PHE A 154 -5.62 -7.82 -8.63
C PHE A 154 -6.06 -8.63 -9.86
N ASN A 155 -5.71 -9.91 -9.89
CA ASN A 155 -5.80 -10.80 -11.05
C ASN A 155 -4.88 -10.41 -12.23
N GLU A 156 -4.52 -11.42 -13.03
CA GLU A 156 -3.70 -11.25 -14.22
C GLU A 156 -4.54 -10.75 -15.41
N GLY A 157 -3.88 -10.11 -16.38
CA GLY A 157 -4.48 -9.82 -17.69
C GLY A 157 -4.75 -8.35 -18.01
N SER A 158 -4.46 -7.41 -17.11
CA SER A 158 -4.49 -5.99 -17.46
C SER A 158 -3.30 -5.59 -18.33
N ALA A 159 -3.57 -4.82 -19.39
CA ALA A 159 -2.55 -4.22 -20.24
C ALA A 159 -1.71 -3.13 -19.52
N TYR A 160 -2.19 -2.64 -18.36
CA TYR A 160 -1.53 -1.59 -17.57
C TYR A 160 -0.78 -2.14 -16.35
N GLY A 161 -0.70 -3.48 -16.24
CA GLY A 161 -0.06 -4.17 -15.12
C GLY A 161 -1.01 -4.46 -13.96
N ASN A 162 -0.46 -5.06 -12.92
CA ASN A 162 -1.18 -5.53 -11.74
C ASN A 162 -0.47 -5.00 -10.49
N TRP A 163 -1.21 -4.38 -9.57
CA TRP A 163 -0.68 -3.92 -8.28
C TRP A 163 -0.42 -5.06 -7.30
N GLU A 164 -1.04 -6.22 -7.56
CA GLU A 164 -0.97 -7.41 -6.73
C GLU A 164 -1.43 -7.13 -5.29
N ILE A 165 -2.52 -6.36 -5.15
CA ILE A 165 -3.02 -5.98 -3.82
C ILE A 165 -3.43 -7.20 -3.00
N ASP A 166 -3.85 -8.28 -3.64
CA ASP A 166 -4.12 -9.59 -3.03
C ASP A 166 -2.88 -10.14 -2.30
N LYS A 167 -1.73 -10.10 -2.98
CA LYS A 167 -0.44 -10.54 -2.41
C LYS A 167 0.01 -9.61 -1.28
N LYS A 168 -0.16 -8.30 -1.44
CA LYS A 168 0.20 -7.32 -0.40
C LYS A 168 -0.72 -7.38 0.81
N LEU A 169 -2.01 -7.66 0.63
CA LEU A 169 -2.95 -7.92 1.72
C LEU A 169 -2.56 -9.19 2.48
N ALA A 170 -2.20 -10.27 1.78
CA ALA A 170 -1.71 -11.51 2.42
C ALA A 170 -0.47 -11.25 3.28
N LEU A 171 0.48 -10.47 2.77
CA LEU A 171 1.64 -10.03 3.53
C LEU A 171 1.23 -9.24 4.78
N LEU A 172 0.35 -8.24 4.65
CA LEU A 172 -0.10 -7.45 5.80
C LEU A 172 -0.81 -8.31 6.84
N THR A 173 -1.61 -9.28 6.42
CA THR A 173 -2.27 -10.28 7.27
C THR A 173 -1.24 -11.09 8.05
N GLU A 174 -0.18 -11.60 7.40
CA GLU A 174 0.90 -12.34 8.07
C GLU A 174 1.55 -11.51 9.19
N TYR A 175 1.65 -10.19 9.03
CA TYR A 175 2.15 -9.25 10.04
C TYR A 175 1.08 -8.75 11.03
N GLY A 176 -0.14 -9.31 11.02
CA GLY A 176 -1.24 -8.91 11.91
C GLY A 176 -1.84 -7.54 11.60
N ARG A 177 -1.70 -7.05 10.36
CA ARG A 177 -2.15 -5.73 9.86
C ARG A 177 -3.15 -5.83 8.70
N GLY A 178 -3.70 -7.02 8.45
CA GLY A 178 -4.58 -7.32 7.32
C GLY A 178 -6.08 -7.15 7.58
N ASP A 179 -6.49 -6.63 8.75
CA ASP A 179 -7.91 -6.38 9.09
C ASP A 179 -8.45 -5.18 8.26
N LEU A 180 -8.73 -5.39 6.98
CA LEU A 180 -9.19 -4.39 6.02
C LEU A 180 -10.09 -5.03 4.95
N ILE A 181 -11.22 -4.40 4.63
CA ILE A 181 -11.98 -4.71 3.42
C ILE A 181 -11.54 -3.73 2.32
N VAL A 182 -11.25 -4.25 1.12
CA VAL A 182 -11.05 -3.41 -0.06
C VAL A 182 -12.25 -3.58 -1.00
N ILE A 183 -12.90 -2.48 -1.34
CA ILE A 183 -13.93 -2.44 -2.38
C ILE A 183 -13.28 -1.91 -3.65
N ALA A 184 -13.15 -2.76 -4.65
CA ALA A 184 -12.50 -2.44 -5.91
C ALA A 184 -13.55 -2.23 -6.99
N VAL A 185 -13.57 -1.03 -7.57
CA VAL A 185 -14.55 -0.63 -8.60
C VAL A 185 -13.88 -0.63 -9.95
N GLU A 186 -14.42 -1.38 -10.91
CA GLU A 186 -13.93 -1.34 -12.29
C GLU A 186 -14.17 0.04 -12.91
N HIS A 187 -13.34 0.42 -13.87
CA HIS A 187 -13.58 1.63 -14.65
C HIS A 187 -14.53 1.40 -15.84
N GLY A 188 -15.05 2.48 -16.42
CA GLY A 188 -16.09 2.45 -17.46
C GLY A 188 -15.57 2.21 -18.88
N ASN A 189 -14.43 1.54 -19.02
CA ASN A 189 -13.69 1.44 -20.29
C ASN A 189 -13.55 2.81 -20.98
N ASP A 190 -14.19 3.02 -22.12
CA ASP A 190 -14.17 4.27 -22.89
C ASP A 190 -14.69 5.47 -22.08
N ASP A 191 -15.60 5.23 -21.13
CA ASP A 191 -16.14 6.28 -20.25
C ASP A 191 -15.20 6.63 -19.09
N ARG A 192 -14.11 5.89 -18.85
CA ARG A 192 -13.22 6.10 -17.69
C ARG A 192 -12.76 7.54 -17.56
N ILE A 193 -12.31 8.14 -18.66
CA ILE A 193 -11.80 9.53 -18.66
C ILE A 193 -12.93 10.49 -18.28
N LYS A 194 -14.11 10.31 -18.87
CA LYS A 194 -15.30 11.13 -18.61
C LYS A 194 -15.72 11.01 -17.14
N GLU A 195 -15.73 9.80 -16.60
CA GLU A 195 -16.16 9.50 -15.23
C GLU A 195 -15.16 9.92 -14.15
N TYR A 196 -13.88 10.11 -14.45
CA TYR A 196 -12.87 10.49 -13.45
C TYR A 196 -12.45 11.96 -13.52
N ILE A 197 -12.82 12.68 -14.57
CA ILE A 197 -12.57 14.12 -14.70
C ILE A 197 -13.77 14.91 -14.19
N PHE A 198 -13.50 15.99 -13.45
CA PHE A 198 -14.50 16.88 -12.89
C PHE A 198 -14.87 18.02 -13.83
N ASP A 199 -13.85 18.72 -14.34
CA ASP A 199 -13.99 19.86 -15.23
C ASP A 199 -12.68 20.08 -16.00
N ASN A 200 -12.64 19.65 -17.27
CA ASN A 200 -11.55 19.96 -18.20
C ASN A 200 -12.00 19.60 -19.63
N GLU A 201 -12.55 20.60 -20.35
CA GLU A 201 -13.06 20.44 -21.71
C GLU A 201 -11.97 20.10 -22.75
N ASP A 202 -10.70 20.42 -22.48
CA ASP A 202 -9.59 20.05 -23.36
C ASP A 202 -9.29 18.54 -23.30
N VAL A 203 -9.63 17.87 -22.19
CA VAL A 203 -9.42 16.44 -22.00
C VAL A 203 -10.69 15.63 -22.30
N THR A 204 -11.86 16.08 -21.85
CA THR A 204 -13.13 15.40 -22.13
C THR A 204 -14.32 16.34 -22.10
N LYS A 205 -15.26 16.12 -23.02
CA LYS A 205 -16.52 16.86 -23.07
C LYS A 205 -17.54 16.20 -22.14
N ASN A 206 -18.33 17.02 -21.45
CA ASN A 206 -19.38 16.55 -20.53
C ASN A 206 -18.84 15.66 -19.40
N ALA A 207 -17.83 16.14 -18.69
CA ALA A 207 -17.23 15.47 -17.55
C ALA A 207 -18.28 14.97 -16.52
N GLU A 208 -18.10 13.74 -16.03
CA GLU A 208 -19.03 13.01 -15.15
C GLU A 208 -18.46 12.73 -13.75
N GLY A 209 -17.26 13.22 -13.43
CA GLY A 209 -16.58 13.01 -12.15
C GLY A 209 -17.43 13.26 -10.91
N LYS A 210 -18.20 14.35 -10.90
CA LYS A 210 -19.13 14.67 -9.80
C LYS A 210 -20.18 13.56 -9.60
N LYS A 211 -20.73 13.03 -10.70
CA LYS A 211 -21.74 11.96 -10.66
C LYS A 211 -21.12 10.64 -10.23
N TYR A 212 -19.95 10.31 -10.74
CA TYR A 212 -19.21 9.12 -10.33
C TYR A 212 -18.88 9.12 -8.83
N LEU A 213 -18.36 10.23 -8.32
CA LEU A 213 -17.99 10.33 -6.91
C LEU A 213 -19.22 10.29 -5.98
N ARG A 214 -20.35 10.87 -6.41
CA ARG A 214 -21.64 10.69 -5.73
C ARG A 214 -22.11 9.24 -5.75
N PHE A 215 -21.87 8.49 -6.82
CA PHE A 215 -22.17 7.06 -6.85
C PHE A 215 -21.40 6.31 -5.75
N ILE A 216 -20.07 6.50 -5.67
CA ILE A 216 -19.25 5.83 -4.66
C ILE A 216 -19.76 6.17 -3.25
N THR A 217 -20.06 7.45 -3.02
CA THR A 217 -20.36 7.98 -1.69
C THR A 217 -21.82 7.76 -1.24
N ASP A 218 -22.78 8.10 -2.10
CA ASP A 218 -24.21 8.12 -1.76
C ASP A 218 -24.90 6.77 -2.05
N THR A 219 -24.32 5.93 -2.92
CA THR A 219 -24.93 4.66 -3.36
C THR A 219 -24.12 3.45 -2.92
N LEU A 220 -22.86 3.37 -3.36
CA LEU A 220 -22.05 2.16 -3.16
C LEU A 220 -21.70 1.98 -1.68
N LYS A 221 -21.16 3.00 -1.01
CA LYS A 221 -20.79 2.89 0.40
C LYS A 221 -21.95 2.48 1.30
N PRO A 222 -23.15 3.10 1.24
CA PRO A 222 -24.29 2.66 2.03
C PRO A 222 -24.72 1.22 1.74
N TRP A 223 -24.62 0.77 0.48
CA TRP A 223 -24.90 -0.62 0.12
C TRP A 223 -23.86 -1.56 0.74
N ILE A 224 -22.57 -1.24 0.65
CA ILE A 224 -21.50 -2.04 1.27
C ILE A 224 -21.67 -2.10 2.79
N ASP A 225 -21.93 -0.97 3.45
CA ASP A 225 -22.16 -0.89 4.90
C ASP A 225 -23.39 -1.69 5.36
N LYS A 226 -24.35 -1.95 4.48
CA LYS A 226 -25.53 -2.77 4.78
C LYS A 226 -25.25 -4.26 4.64
N ASN A 227 -24.40 -4.66 3.69
CA ASN A 227 -24.20 -6.05 3.30
C ASN A 227 -22.90 -6.67 3.86
N TYR A 228 -21.95 -5.85 4.30
CA TYR A 228 -20.67 -6.29 4.88
C TYR A 228 -20.49 -5.79 6.32
N ARG A 229 -19.66 -6.49 7.11
CA ARG A 229 -19.28 -6.09 8.48
C ARG A 229 -18.25 -4.96 8.43
N THR A 230 -18.72 -3.75 8.21
CA THR A 230 -17.87 -2.56 8.12
C THR A 230 -17.88 -1.73 9.40
N LYS A 231 -16.76 -1.05 9.67
CA LYS A 231 -16.71 0.12 10.55
C LYS A 231 -17.12 1.34 9.73
N LYS A 232 -18.38 1.74 9.85
CA LYS A 232 -19.08 2.66 8.94
C LYS A 232 -18.63 4.11 9.05
N ASP A 233 -17.96 4.45 10.15
CA ASP A 233 -17.56 5.81 10.47
C ASP A 233 -16.41 6.28 9.58
N ARG A 234 -16.31 7.60 9.49
CA ARG A 234 -15.31 8.32 8.69
C ARG A 234 -13.88 7.87 8.95
N GLU A 235 -13.51 7.66 10.22
CA GLU A 235 -12.14 7.29 10.60
C GLU A 235 -11.74 5.90 10.10
N ASN A 236 -12.71 5.09 9.66
CA ASN A 236 -12.48 3.76 9.12
C ASN A 236 -12.79 3.65 7.63
N THR A 237 -13.03 4.78 6.96
CA THR A 237 -13.32 4.84 5.52
C THR A 237 -12.22 5.59 4.77
N GLY A 238 -11.64 4.95 3.76
CA GLY A 238 -10.65 5.54 2.86
C GLY A 238 -11.00 5.38 1.38
N ILE A 239 -10.38 6.19 0.53
CA ILE A 239 -10.52 6.12 -0.93
C ILE A 239 -9.14 6.28 -1.59
N GLY A 240 -8.91 5.63 -2.73
CA GLY A 240 -7.62 5.69 -3.40
C GLY A 240 -7.62 5.16 -4.82
N GLY A 241 -6.49 5.36 -5.50
CA GLY A 241 -6.25 4.92 -6.87
C GLY A 241 -4.99 5.54 -7.45
N SER A 242 -4.71 5.24 -8.73
CA SER A 242 -3.61 5.88 -9.47
C SER A 242 -4.05 6.71 -10.66
N SER A 243 -3.19 7.62 -11.12
CA SER A 243 -3.45 8.44 -12.30
C SER A 243 -4.79 9.19 -12.17
N LEU A 244 -5.73 9.00 -13.09
CA LEU A 244 -7.08 9.55 -12.99
C LEU A 244 -7.87 9.00 -11.78
N GLY A 245 -7.63 7.74 -11.39
CA GLY A 245 -8.16 7.14 -10.17
C GLY A 245 -7.63 7.81 -8.89
N GLY A 246 -6.38 8.28 -8.93
CA GLY A 246 -5.79 9.11 -7.86
C GLY A 246 -6.42 10.50 -7.82
N LEU A 247 -6.62 11.12 -9.00
CA LEU A 247 -7.27 12.42 -9.14
C LEU A 247 -8.70 12.41 -8.57
N ILE A 248 -9.54 11.47 -8.99
CA ILE A 248 -10.93 11.36 -8.50
C ILE A 248 -10.99 11.08 -6.99
N SER A 249 -10.00 10.37 -6.45
CA SER A 249 -9.88 10.11 -5.00
C SER A 249 -9.50 11.36 -4.21
N ILE A 250 -8.67 12.26 -4.77
CA ILE A 250 -8.40 13.59 -4.19
C ILE A 250 -9.70 14.38 -4.09
N TYR A 251 -10.49 14.44 -5.17
CA TYR A 251 -11.82 15.06 -5.13
C TYR A 251 -12.72 14.43 -4.06
N GLY A 252 -12.64 13.10 -3.87
CA GLY A 252 -13.29 12.38 -2.78
C GLY A 252 -13.00 12.95 -1.40
N GLY A 253 -11.72 13.07 -1.06
CA GLY A 253 -11.31 13.60 0.24
C GLY A 253 -11.71 15.05 0.48
N PHE A 254 -11.72 15.89 -0.56
CA PHE A 254 -12.04 17.31 -0.43
C PHE A 254 -13.54 17.62 -0.45
N LEU A 255 -14.33 16.86 -1.22
CA LEU A 255 -15.76 17.12 -1.37
C LEU A 255 -16.62 16.33 -0.40
N TYR A 256 -16.12 15.20 0.09
CA TYR A 256 -16.78 14.38 1.11
C TYR A 256 -15.85 14.12 2.30
N PRO A 257 -15.28 15.18 2.91
CA PRO A 257 -14.35 15.02 4.03
C PRO A 257 -15.03 14.42 5.26
N GLU A 258 -16.36 14.49 5.38
CA GLU A 258 -17.17 13.84 6.41
C GLU A 258 -17.28 12.31 6.21
N VAL A 259 -16.96 11.82 5.01
CA VAL A 259 -17.00 10.40 4.67
C VAL A 259 -15.60 9.79 4.64
N TYR A 260 -14.64 10.42 3.96
CA TYR A 260 -13.31 9.87 3.77
C TYR A 260 -12.28 10.53 4.69
N SER A 261 -11.62 9.74 5.56
CA SER A 261 -10.52 10.21 6.40
C SER A 261 -9.13 9.88 5.86
N LYS A 262 -9.05 8.98 4.88
CA LYS A 262 -7.78 8.39 4.39
C LYS A 262 -7.74 8.38 2.88
N LEU A 263 -6.66 8.93 2.31
CA LEU A 263 -6.41 8.96 0.87
C LEU A 263 -5.17 8.15 0.53
N LEU A 264 -5.30 7.20 -0.40
CA LEU A 264 -4.19 6.41 -0.96
C LEU A 264 -3.98 6.80 -2.43
N ILE A 265 -3.02 7.70 -2.67
CA ILE A 265 -2.88 8.39 -3.95
C ILE A 265 -1.54 8.06 -4.61
N PHE A 266 -1.59 7.44 -5.79
CA PHE A 266 -0.40 7.06 -6.56
C PHE A 266 -0.37 7.79 -7.91
N SER A 267 0.68 8.56 -8.16
CA SER A 267 0.94 9.23 -9.45
C SER A 267 -0.32 9.94 -9.99
N PRO A 268 -1.00 10.78 -9.19
CA PRO A 268 -2.31 11.33 -9.55
C PRO A 268 -2.20 12.22 -10.78
N SER A 269 -3.20 12.20 -11.66
CA SER A 269 -3.24 13.04 -12.88
C SER A 269 -3.49 14.52 -12.61
N LEU A 270 -2.72 15.14 -11.71
CA LEU A 270 -2.71 16.58 -11.43
C LEU A 270 -2.34 17.40 -12.68
N TRP A 271 -1.90 16.75 -13.76
CA TRP A 271 -1.72 17.41 -15.04
C TRP A 271 -3.03 18.02 -15.60
N VAL A 272 -4.16 17.38 -15.29
CA VAL A 272 -5.53 17.77 -15.70
C VAL A 272 -6.02 19.02 -14.97
N GLU A 273 -5.58 19.25 -13.74
CA GLU A 273 -5.94 20.44 -12.95
C GLU A 273 -4.67 21.23 -12.64
N PRO A 274 -4.21 22.09 -13.58
CA PRO A 274 -2.84 22.54 -13.58
C PRO A 274 -2.42 23.46 -12.46
N ASP A 275 -3.40 24.12 -11.86
CA ASP A 275 -3.20 25.05 -10.75
C ASP A 275 -3.53 24.40 -9.41
N ASN A 276 -3.84 23.10 -9.39
CA ASN A 276 -4.37 22.38 -8.24
C ASN A 276 -5.57 23.11 -7.61
N ASP A 277 -6.36 23.84 -8.42
CA ASP A 277 -7.53 24.58 -7.94
C ASP A 277 -8.71 23.62 -7.78
N PHE A 278 -8.57 22.73 -6.80
CA PHE A 278 -9.65 21.83 -6.44
C PHE A 278 -10.77 22.66 -5.82
N PRO A 279 -11.98 22.67 -6.42
CA PRO A 279 -13.10 23.42 -5.91
C PRO A 279 -13.31 23.01 -4.45
N MET A 280 -13.17 24.01 -3.54
CA MET A 280 -13.31 23.94 -2.08
C MET A 280 -12.04 23.87 -1.19
N ILE A 281 -10.81 24.03 -1.70
CA ILE A 281 -9.64 24.28 -0.81
C ILE A 281 -9.85 25.54 0.07
N TYR A 282 -10.73 26.46 -0.34
CA TYR A 282 -11.03 27.71 0.37
C TYR A 282 -11.98 27.57 1.56
N PHE A 283 -12.57 26.40 1.83
CA PHE A 283 -13.29 26.17 3.09
C PHE A 283 -12.33 25.61 4.12
N THR A 284 -12.27 26.25 5.30
CA THR A 284 -11.56 25.73 6.47
C THR A 284 -12.16 24.38 6.85
N ASN A 285 -11.63 23.31 6.27
CA ASN A 285 -12.12 21.97 6.50
C ASN A 285 -11.71 21.55 7.92
N PRO A 286 -12.64 21.44 8.89
CA PRO A 286 -12.28 21.09 10.25
C PRO A 286 -11.82 19.63 10.38
N TYR A 287 -11.98 18.83 9.32
CA TYR A 287 -11.69 17.41 9.32
C TYR A 287 -10.23 17.12 8.97
N LYS A 288 -9.54 16.41 9.86
CA LYS A 288 -8.18 15.90 9.61
C LYS A 288 -8.24 14.75 8.60
N ILE A 289 -7.49 14.86 7.50
CA ILE A 289 -7.35 13.81 6.49
C ILE A 289 -5.91 13.27 6.53
N GLN A 290 -5.76 11.95 6.50
CA GLN A 290 -4.48 11.30 6.33
C GLN A 290 -4.27 11.00 4.84
N VAL A 291 -3.19 11.50 4.27
CA VAL A 291 -2.86 11.29 2.87
C VAL A 291 -1.55 10.53 2.75
N TYR A 292 -1.58 9.41 2.03
CA TYR A 292 -0.40 8.79 1.46
C TYR A 292 -0.34 9.17 -0.02
N LEU A 293 0.65 9.99 -0.38
CA LEU A 293 0.86 10.47 -1.75
C LEU A 293 2.22 9.99 -2.25
N TYR A 294 2.21 9.31 -3.38
CA TYR A 294 3.40 8.79 -4.05
C TYR A 294 3.42 9.23 -5.52
N GLY A 295 4.61 9.49 -6.07
CA GLY A 295 4.80 9.69 -7.50
C GLY A 295 6.24 9.41 -7.92
N GLY A 296 6.41 8.81 -9.10
CA GLY A 296 7.71 8.44 -9.63
C GLY A 296 8.52 9.68 -10.07
N ARG A 297 9.81 9.69 -9.76
CA ARG A 297 10.71 10.82 -10.11
C ARG A 297 10.88 11.01 -11.63
N LEU A 298 10.66 9.96 -12.42
CA LEU A 298 10.75 9.98 -13.88
C LEU A 298 9.42 10.37 -14.56
N GLU A 299 8.35 10.61 -13.79
CA GLU A 299 7.10 11.11 -14.33
C GLU A 299 7.27 12.55 -14.85
N GLY A 300 6.43 12.93 -15.81
CA GLY A 300 6.58 14.17 -16.58
C GLY A 300 6.88 15.40 -15.70
N SER A 301 7.67 16.34 -16.24
CA SER A 301 8.33 17.44 -15.50
C SER A 301 7.43 18.30 -14.61
N LYS A 302 6.11 18.30 -14.82
CA LYS A 302 5.13 19.01 -13.99
C LYS A 302 4.54 18.17 -12.84
N MET A 303 4.59 16.83 -12.90
CA MET A 303 4.00 15.94 -11.89
C MET A 303 4.70 16.08 -10.54
N VAL A 304 6.03 15.97 -10.54
CA VAL A 304 6.84 16.09 -9.32
C VAL A 304 6.67 17.47 -8.68
N GLY A 305 6.54 18.52 -9.49
CA GLY A 305 6.25 19.88 -9.01
C GLY A 305 4.88 19.98 -8.33
N ARG A 306 3.84 19.38 -8.92
CA ARG A 306 2.46 19.44 -8.40
C ARG A 306 2.25 18.61 -7.15
N ILE A 307 2.89 17.45 -7.05
CA ILE A 307 2.90 16.64 -5.82
C ILE A 307 3.52 17.40 -4.65
N ARG A 308 4.53 18.25 -4.89
CA ARG A 308 5.15 19.07 -3.83
C ARG A 308 4.30 20.25 -3.37
N LEU A 309 3.36 20.71 -4.20
CA LEU A 309 2.44 21.80 -3.87
C LEU A 309 1.22 21.30 -3.08
N PHE A 310 0.87 20.03 -3.22
CA PHE A 310 -0.17 19.34 -2.48
C PHE A 310 0.29 19.03 -1.05
#